data_AF-A0A1B6EWM2-F1
#
_entry.id   AF-A0A1B6EWM2-F1
#
_cell.length_a   1.000
_cell.length_b   1.000
_cell.length_c   1.000
_cell.angle_alpha   90.00
_cell.angle_beta   90.00
_cell.angle_gamma   90.00
#
_symmetry.space_group_name_H-M   'P 1'
#
loop_
_entity.id
_entity.type
_entity.pdbx_description
1 polymer ?
#
loop_
_entity_poly.entity_id
_entity_poly.type
_entity_poly.pdbx_seq_one_letter_code
_entity_poly.pdbx_strand_id
1 'polypeptide(L)'
;KSFDYNVCDGCRDNEEKHCLITRTDAKNEFLLKDCDLDKREPMLKFIVRKNPHNVRWGEMKLYLRKQIENRALEVWGSEEQLEKERELREEKRVLSKTKKYNKNMKALRMNVRSSLYNKTTSASHEHEFGPETYNEEEDNYSHTCKTCQYEETFEKM
;
A
#
# COMPACT_ATOMS: atom_id res chain seq x y z
N LYS A 1 6.75 -7.92 40.87
CA LYS A 1 8.22 -7.66 40.74
C LYS A 1 8.69 -7.32 39.32
N SER A 2 8.06 -7.80 38.24
CA SER A 2 8.58 -7.63 36.87
C SER A 2 8.51 -6.21 36.28
N PHE A 3 7.69 -5.32 36.83
CA PHE A 3 7.40 -4.00 36.26
C PHE A 3 7.66 -2.83 37.23
N ASP A 4 8.21 -3.07 38.42
CA ASP A 4 8.32 -2.06 39.50
C ASP A 4 6.99 -1.35 39.82
N TYR A 5 5.88 -2.06 39.63
CA TYR A 5 4.53 -1.59 39.95
C TYR A 5 4.06 -2.25 41.25
N ASN A 6 3.70 -1.44 42.25
CA ASN A 6 3.40 -1.87 43.61
C ASN A 6 1.95 -2.33 43.74
N VAL A 7 1.70 -3.61 43.44
CA VAL A 7 0.38 -4.25 43.63
C VAL A 7 0.58 -5.65 44.19
N CYS A 8 -0.19 -6.00 45.23
CA CYS A 8 -0.20 -7.34 45.79
C CYS A 8 -0.96 -8.30 44.89
N ASP A 9 -0.70 -9.60 45.00
CA ASP A 9 -1.30 -10.59 44.10
C ASP A 9 -2.84 -10.65 44.19
N GLY A 10 -3.41 -10.33 45.37
CA GLY A 10 -4.87 -10.26 45.54
C GLY A 10 -5.54 -9.05 44.87
N CYS A 11 -4.81 -7.94 44.68
CA CYS A 11 -5.31 -6.76 43.96
C CYS A 11 -4.88 -6.75 42.48
N ARG A 12 -4.07 -7.73 42.05
CA ARG A 12 -3.56 -7.81 40.69
C ARG A 12 -4.63 -8.33 39.75
N ASP A 13 -5.31 -7.39 39.13
CA ASP A 13 -6.23 -7.64 38.04
C ASP A 13 -5.49 -7.65 36.69
N ASN A 14 -5.31 -8.83 36.07
CA ASN A 14 -4.62 -8.97 34.78
C ASN A 14 -5.54 -8.75 33.56
N GLU A 15 -6.84 -8.62 33.76
CA GLU A 15 -7.81 -8.49 32.67
C GLU A 15 -8.02 -7.02 32.29
N GLU A 16 -8.11 -6.14 33.29
CA GLU A 16 -8.38 -4.72 33.06
C GLU A 16 -7.17 -3.86 33.49
N LYS A 17 -6.95 -3.68 34.80
CA LYS A 17 -6.02 -2.66 35.32
C LYS A 17 -4.54 -2.96 35.08
N HIS A 18 -4.15 -4.23 35.11
CA HIS A 18 -2.76 -4.68 34.98
C HIS A 18 -2.56 -5.58 33.77
N CYS A 19 -3.38 -5.38 32.74
CA CYS A 19 -3.22 -6.07 31.48
C CYS A 19 -1.88 -5.74 30.82
N LEU A 20 -1.36 -6.70 30.06
CA LEU A 20 -0.12 -6.56 29.31
C LEU A 20 -0.42 -6.19 27.87
N ILE A 21 0.42 -5.32 27.30
CA ILE A 21 0.32 -4.89 25.91
C ILE A 21 1.63 -5.20 25.17
N THR A 22 1.54 -5.58 23.90
CA THR A 22 2.74 -5.85 23.10
C THR A 22 3.45 -4.55 22.76
N ARG A 23 4.76 -4.62 22.48
CA ARG A 23 5.53 -3.45 22.00
C ARG A 23 4.90 -2.80 20.76
N THR A 24 4.39 -3.63 19.84
CA THR A 24 3.79 -3.16 18.59
C THR A 24 2.49 -2.40 18.88
N ASP A 25 1.64 -2.96 19.73
CA ASP A 25 0.35 -2.35 20.10
C ASP A 25 0.58 -1.07 20.90
N ALA A 26 1.55 -1.04 21.83
CA ALA A 26 1.91 0.18 22.54
C ALA A 26 2.31 1.33 21.59
N LYS A 27 3.10 1.03 20.55
CA LYS A 27 3.50 2.03 19.54
C LYS A 27 2.34 2.46 18.65
N ASN A 28 1.43 1.55 18.32
CA ASN A 28 0.31 1.82 17.43
C ASN A 28 -0.85 2.54 18.13
N GLU A 29 -1.25 2.07 19.32
CA GLU A 29 -2.35 2.63 20.11
C GLU A 29 -1.95 3.98 20.71
N PHE A 30 -0.76 4.09 21.30
CA PHE A 30 -0.33 5.30 22.01
C PHE A 30 0.66 6.19 21.22
N LEU A 31 0.85 5.87 19.93
CA LEU A 31 1.71 6.61 18.99
C LEU A 31 3.16 6.79 19.47
N LEU A 32 3.62 5.93 20.38
CA LEU A 32 4.96 5.97 20.97
C LEU A 32 6.05 5.52 19.98
N LYS A 33 7.25 6.07 20.13
CA LYS A 33 8.46 5.69 19.39
C LYS A 33 9.33 4.76 20.22
N ASP A 34 10.30 4.11 19.58
CA ASP A 34 11.23 3.22 20.30
C ASP A 34 12.05 3.96 21.36
N CYS A 35 12.40 5.22 21.13
CA CYS A 35 13.08 6.04 22.15
C CYS A 35 12.21 6.32 23.37
N ASP A 36 10.88 6.39 23.20
CA ASP A 36 9.97 6.63 24.30
C ASP A 36 9.82 5.40 25.19
N LEU A 37 10.14 4.21 24.68
CA LEU A 37 10.12 2.96 25.46
C LEU A 37 11.50 2.62 26.04
N ASP A 38 12.55 2.77 25.22
CA ASP A 38 13.89 2.25 25.53
C ASP A 38 14.84 3.28 26.16
N LYS A 39 14.60 4.58 25.97
CA LYS A 39 15.57 5.63 26.35
C LYS A 39 15.05 6.63 27.37
N ARG A 40 13.75 6.94 27.36
CA ARG A 40 13.18 7.87 28.34
C ARG A 40 13.25 7.29 29.75
N GLU A 41 13.68 8.12 30.69
CA GLU A 41 13.72 7.78 32.10
C GLU A 41 12.35 8.00 32.77
N PRO A 42 11.88 7.08 33.63
CA PRO A 42 12.47 5.77 33.91
C PRO A 42 12.25 4.78 32.74
N MET A 43 13.27 3.95 32.45
CA MET A 43 13.14 2.91 31.42
C MET A 43 12.03 1.92 31.78
N LEU A 44 11.14 1.63 30.82
CA LEU A 44 10.03 0.72 31.05
C LEU A 44 10.50 -0.74 31.01
N LYS A 45 10.21 -1.48 32.07
CA LYS A 45 10.45 -2.92 32.14
C LYS A 45 9.43 -3.69 31.30
N PHE A 46 9.86 -4.82 30.77
CA PHE A 46 9.02 -5.71 29.96
C PHE A 46 9.29 -7.17 30.28
N ILE A 47 8.32 -8.02 29.96
CA ILE A 47 8.46 -9.48 29.96
C ILE A 47 8.64 -9.95 28.53
N VAL A 48 9.56 -10.89 28.32
CA VAL A 48 9.79 -11.51 27.02
C VAL A 48 9.02 -12.83 26.94
N ARG A 49 8.32 -13.05 25.82
CA ARG A 49 7.58 -14.28 25.52
C ARG A 49 7.87 -14.75 24.09
N LYS A 50 7.80 -16.05 23.84
CA LYS A 50 7.83 -16.60 22.48
C LYS A 50 6.66 -16.04 21.68
N ASN A 51 6.89 -15.73 20.40
CA ASN A 51 5.85 -15.22 19.54
C ASN A 51 4.78 -16.31 19.31
N PRO A 52 3.49 -16.04 19.61
CA PRO A 52 2.42 -17.03 19.53
C PRO A 52 2.12 -17.48 18.09
N HIS A 53 2.40 -16.64 17.09
CA HIS A 53 2.17 -17.00 15.68
C HIS A 53 3.25 -17.95 15.14
N ASN A 54 4.51 -17.74 15.54
CA ASN A 54 5.60 -18.63 15.17
C ASN A 54 6.75 -18.49 16.16
N VAL A 55 7.07 -19.60 16.84
CA VAL A 55 8.14 -19.66 17.85
C VAL A 55 9.53 -19.36 17.28
N ARG A 56 9.74 -19.53 15.97
CA ARG A 56 11.02 -19.20 15.30
C ARG A 56 11.17 -17.70 15.02
N TRP A 57 10.10 -16.92 15.10
CA TRP A 57 10.19 -15.46 14.97
C TRP A 57 10.78 -14.85 16.24
N GLY A 58 11.18 -13.57 16.14
CA GLY A 58 11.71 -12.83 17.27
C GLY A 58 10.75 -12.82 18.45
N GLU A 59 11.31 -12.80 19.66
CA GLU A 59 10.53 -12.83 20.89
C GLU A 59 9.69 -11.55 21.05
N MET A 60 8.50 -11.71 21.61
CA MET A 60 7.56 -10.64 21.87
C MET A 60 7.87 -9.99 23.22
N LYS A 61 7.97 -8.66 23.24
CA LYS A 61 8.07 -7.86 24.47
C LYS A 61 6.68 -7.41 24.92
N LEU A 62 6.35 -7.68 26.17
CA LEU A 62 5.08 -7.33 26.83
C LEU A 62 5.34 -6.30 27.93
N TYR A 63 4.65 -5.17 27.86
CA TYR A 63 4.71 -4.08 28.83
C TYR A 63 3.42 -4.03 29.65
N LEU A 64 3.48 -3.45 30.84
CA LEU A 64 2.28 -3.16 31.61
C LEU A 64 1.53 -1.98 30.96
N ARG A 65 0.26 -2.18 30.57
CA ARG A 65 -0.53 -1.15 29.84
C ARG A 65 -0.58 0.17 30.61
N LYS A 66 -0.74 0.12 31.94
CA LYS A 66 -0.76 1.31 32.80
C LYS A 66 0.51 2.17 32.70
N GLN A 67 1.68 1.54 32.57
CA GLN A 67 2.94 2.28 32.40
C GLN A 67 3.05 2.92 31.01
N ILE A 68 2.50 2.26 29.99
CA ILE A 68 2.43 2.80 28.63
C ILE A 68 1.49 4.01 28.58
N GLU A 69 0.32 3.94 29.21
CA GLU A 69 -0.61 5.08 29.34
C GLU A 69 0.08 6.28 29.98
N ASN A 70 0.76 6.08 31.11
CA ASN A 70 1.49 7.17 31.77
C ASN A 70 2.61 7.73 30.88
N ARG A 71 3.36 6.87 30.19
CA ARG A 71 4.38 7.29 29.22
C ARG A 71 3.78 8.06 28.05
N ALA A 72 2.59 7.68 27.59
CA ALA A 72 1.88 8.41 26.54
C ALA A 72 1.49 9.81 27.01
N LEU A 73 0.99 9.95 28.25
CA LEU A 73 0.71 11.25 28.85
C LEU A 73 1.97 12.11 29.01
N GLU A 74 3.12 11.51 29.35
CA GLU A 74 4.41 12.24 29.40
C GLU A 74 4.89 12.71 28.01
N VAL A 75 4.58 11.96 26.95
CA VAL A 75 5.00 12.26 25.58
C VAL A 75 4.08 13.28 24.91
N TRP A 76 2.77 13.11 25.10
CA TRP A 76 1.72 13.88 24.42
C TRP A 76 1.09 14.95 25.32
N GLY A 77 1.40 15.00 26.61
CA GLY A 77 0.85 15.96 27.58
C GLY A 77 -0.58 15.68 28.01
N SER A 78 -1.46 15.28 27.09
CA SER A 78 -2.84 14.89 27.39
C SER A 78 -3.39 13.87 26.39
N GLU A 79 -4.44 13.16 26.80
CA GLU A 79 -5.17 12.22 25.92
C GLU A 79 -5.75 12.94 24.69
N GLU A 80 -6.22 14.18 24.87
CA GLU A 80 -6.75 14.98 23.76
C GLU A 80 -5.69 15.27 22.68
N GLN A 81 -4.43 15.49 23.07
CA GLN A 81 -3.36 15.72 22.10
C GLN A 81 -2.98 14.43 21.37
N LEU A 82 -2.99 13.30 22.07
CA LEU A 82 -2.79 11.98 21.46
C LEU A 82 -3.88 11.70 20.41
N GLU A 83 -5.14 11.99 20.72
CA GLU A 83 -6.25 11.77 19.78
C GLU A 83 -6.21 12.73 18.60
N LYS A 84 -5.93 14.01 18.82
CA LYS A 84 -5.71 14.98 17.73
C LYS A 84 -4.61 14.53 16.78
N GLU A 85 -3.48 14.02 17.30
CA GLU A 85 -2.42 13.48 16.46
C GLU A 85 -2.86 12.23 15.69
N ARG A 86 -3.70 11.38 16.29
CA ARG A 86 -4.26 10.19 15.64
C ARG A 86 -5.13 10.58 14.44
N GLU A 87 -6.03 11.53 14.61
CA GLU A 87 -6.89 12.05 13.55
C GLU A 87 -6.04 12.65 12.41
N LEU A 88 -5.04 13.47 12.74
CA LEU A 88 -4.11 14.06 11.76
C LEU A 88 -3.34 13.00 10.96
N ARG A 89 -2.93 11.89 11.60
CA ARG A 89 -2.26 10.78 10.91
C ARG A 89 -3.21 10.02 10.00
N GLU A 90 -4.47 9.83 10.40
CA GLU A 90 -5.47 9.18 9.55
C GLU A 90 -5.82 10.04 8.34
N GLU A 91 -6.04 11.34 8.52
CA GLU A 91 -6.29 12.26 7.41
C GLU A 91 -5.14 12.24 6.40
N LYS A 92 -3.90 12.34 6.87
CA LYS A 92 -2.71 12.23 6.00
C LYS A 92 -2.63 10.90 5.27
N ARG A 93 -3.02 9.79 5.92
CA ARG A 93 -3.06 8.45 5.32
C ARG A 93 -4.11 8.38 4.21
N VAL A 94 -5.32 8.89 4.44
CA VAL A 94 -6.38 8.96 3.43
C VAL A 94 -5.94 9.81 2.25
N LEU A 95 -5.42 11.02 2.49
CA LEU A 95 -4.90 11.91 1.45
C LEU A 95 -3.79 11.26 0.61
N SER A 96 -2.85 10.57 1.27
CA SER A 96 -1.77 9.86 0.57
C SER A 96 -2.29 8.71 -0.31
N LYS A 97 -3.26 7.93 0.19
CA LYS A 97 -3.94 6.88 -0.60
C LYS A 97 -4.64 7.46 -1.83
N THR A 98 -5.41 8.55 -1.66
CA THR A 98 -6.10 9.23 -2.76
C THR A 98 -5.12 9.77 -3.80
N LYS A 99 -4.04 10.43 -3.36
CA LYS A 99 -2.97 10.91 -4.25
C LYS A 99 -2.33 9.78 -5.04
N LYS A 100 -2.01 8.65 -4.36
CA LYS A 100 -1.44 7.47 -5.01
C LYS A 100 -2.39 6.87 -6.04
N TYR A 101 -3.67 6.74 -5.70
CA TYR A 101 -4.71 6.27 -6.62
C TYR A 101 -4.81 7.15 -7.87
N ASN A 102 -4.92 8.47 -7.69
CA ASN A 102 -5.01 9.43 -8.79
C ASN A 102 -3.76 9.39 -9.68
N LYS A 103 -2.56 9.26 -9.09
CA LYS A 103 -1.31 9.09 -9.82
C LYS A 103 -1.33 7.82 -10.67
N ASN A 104 -1.76 6.70 -10.11
CA ASN A 104 -1.86 5.43 -10.81
C ASN A 104 -2.89 5.51 -11.96
N MET A 105 -4.04 6.13 -11.74
CA MET A 105 -5.05 6.37 -12.78
C MET A 105 -4.53 7.23 -13.92
N LYS A 106 -3.79 8.30 -13.61
CA LYS A 106 -3.15 9.15 -14.63
C LYS A 106 -2.13 8.36 -15.45
N ALA A 107 -1.29 7.56 -14.80
CA ALA A 107 -0.30 6.71 -15.47
C ALA A 107 -0.99 5.68 -16.40
N LEU A 108 -2.05 5.02 -15.92
CA LEU A 108 -2.83 4.08 -16.72
C LEU A 108 -3.43 4.75 -17.96
N ARG A 109 -4.04 5.93 -17.82
CA ARG A 109 -4.59 6.69 -18.96
C ARG A 109 -3.53 7.05 -19.99
N MET A 110 -2.33 7.44 -19.54
CA MET A 110 -1.22 7.74 -20.45
C MET A 110 -0.74 6.52 -21.22
N ASN A 111 -0.61 5.36 -20.55
CA ASN A 111 -0.22 4.10 -21.19
C ASN A 111 -1.25 3.62 -22.23
N VAL A 112 -2.55 3.78 -21.97
CA VAL A 112 -3.59 3.45 -22.95
C VAL A 112 -3.57 4.42 -24.13
N ARG A 113 -3.33 5.72 -23.90
CA ARG A 113 -3.23 6.70 -24.98
C ARG A 113 -2.05 6.42 -25.91
N SER A 114 -0.88 6.10 -25.35
CA SER A 114 0.30 5.77 -26.16
C SER A 114 0.13 4.46 -26.95
N SER A 115 -0.57 3.46 -26.39
CA SER A 115 -0.84 2.21 -27.12
C SER A 115 -1.80 2.40 -28.30
N LEU A 116 -2.77 3.32 -28.20
CA LEU A 116 -3.64 3.69 -29.32
C LEU A 116 -2.89 4.45 -30.42
N TYR A 117 -1.99 5.37 -30.05
CA TYR A 117 -1.22 6.19 -31.01
C TYR A 117 -0.30 5.36 -31.92
N ASN A 118 0.22 4.23 -31.42
CA ASN A 118 1.08 3.33 -32.20
C ASN A 118 0.31 2.47 -33.22
N LYS A 119 -1.01 2.37 -33.16
CA LYS A 119 -1.81 1.59 -34.13
C LYS A 119 -2.41 2.42 -35.26
N THR A 120 -2.44 3.75 -35.13
CA THR A 120 -2.88 4.67 -36.20
C THR A 120 -1.71 5.29 -36.97
N THR A 121 -0.48 4.86 -36.68
CA THR A 121 0.77 5.27 -37.36
C THR A 121 1.36 4.17 -38.24
N SER A 122 0.56 3.19 -38.67
CA SER A 122 0.77 2.63 -40.01
C SER A 122 0.54 3.79 -40.96
N ALA A 123 1.65 4.43 -41.36
CA ALA A 123 1.71 5.73 -42.01
C ALA A 123 0.57 5.93 -43.01
N SER A 124 -0.14 7.05 -42.90
CA SER A 124 -0.90 7.59 -44.02
C SER A 124 0.08 7.76 -45.18
N HIS A 125 0.11 6.78 -46.07
CA HIS A 125 0.87 6.80 -47.31
C HIS A 125 -0.14 6.58 -48.43
N GLU A 126 0.19 7.09 -49.60
CA GLU A 126 -0.58 6.83 -50.80
C GLU A 126 -0.31 5.38 -51.25
N HIS A 127 -1.36 4.61 -51.49
CA HIS A 127 -1.22 3.21 -51.84
C HIS A 127 -0.69 3.06 -53.27
N GLU A 128 0.56 2.64 -53.40
CA GLU A 128 1.09 2.14 -54.67
C GLU A 128 0.83 0.65 -54.77
N PHE A 129 -0.10 0.25 -55.64
CA PHE A 129 -0.47 -1.14 -55.81
C PHE A 129 0.47 -1.91 -56.75
N GLY A 130 0.65 -3.20 -56.43
CA GLY A 130 1.41 -4.17 -57.19
C GLY A 130 0.68 -4.72 -58.42
N PRO A 131 1.23 -5.75 -59.07
CA PRO A 131 0.53 -6.47 -60.12
C PRO A 131 -0.76 -7.10 -59.59
N GLU A 132 -1.79 -7.10 -60.41
CA GLU A 132 -3.10 -7.67 -60.09
C GLU A 132 -3.09 -9.18 -60.22
N THR A 133 -3.90 -9.84 -59.38
CA THR A 133 -4.13 -11.28 -59.40
C THR A 133 -5.61 -11.52 -59.68
N TYR A 134 -5.91 -12.36 -60.66
CA TYR A 134 -7.29 -12.74 -60.97
C TYR A 134 -7.71 -13.94 -60.14
N ASN A 135 -8.90 -13.87 -59.55
CA ASN A 135 -9.51 -14.96 -58.80
C ASN A 135 -10.68 -15.55 -59.59
N GLU A 136 -10.48 -16.75 -60.14
CA GLU A 136 -11.43 -17.46 -60.99
C GLU A 136 -12.72 -17.88 -60.26
N GLU A 137 -12.69 -18.04 -58.93
CA GLU A 137 -13.86 -18.53 -58.16
C GLU A 137 -14.91 -17.43 -57.96
N GLU A 138 -14.46 -16.19 -57.79
CA GLU A 138 -15.31 -15.03 -57.50
C GLU A 138 -15.38 -14.01 -58.65
N ASP A 139 -14.73 -14.29 -59.77
CA ASP A 139 -14.63 -13.44 -60.97
C ASP A 139 -14.18 -12.00 -60.65
N ASN A 140 -13.21 -11.86 -59.73
CA ASN A 140 -12.70 -10.57 -59.27
C ASN A 140 -11.17 -10.48 -59.38
N TYR A 141 -10.66 -9.25 -59.35
CA TYR A 141 -9.23 -8.94 -59.37
C TYR A 141 -8.83 -8.42 -58.00
N SER A 142 -7.68 -8.85 -57.48
CA SER A 142 -7.09 -8.29 -56.26
C SER A 142 -5.68 -7.75 -56.51
N HIS A 143 -5.34 -6.68 -55.80
CA HIS A 143 -3.97 -6.16 -55.77
C HIS A 143 -3.54 -5.77 -54.37
N THR A 144 -2.27 -6.03 -54.06
CA THR A 144 -1.68 -5.69 -52.76
C THR A 144 -0.80 -4.47 -52.89
N CYS A 145 -0.90 -3.54 -51.94
CA CYS A 145 0.00 -2.40 -51.87
C CYS A 145 1.46 -2.87 -51.65
N LYS A 146 2.43 -2.22 -52.30
CA LYS A 146 3.85 -2.60 -52.21
C LYS A 146 4.48 -2.20 -50.88
N THR A 147 4.00 -1.12 -50.28
CA THR A 147 4.56 -0.49 -49.09
C THR A 147 3.82 -0.88 -47.81
N CYS A 148 2.60 -1.42 -47.92
CA CYS A 148 1.85 -1.97 -46.80
C CYS A 148 1.09 -3.23 -47.20
N GLN A 149 0.68 -4.02 -46.21
CA GLN A 149 -0.06 -5.27 -46.43
C GLN A 149 -1.57 -5.05 -46.71
N TYR A 150 -1.93 -3.89 -47.26
CA TYR A 150 -3.30 -3.60 -47.64
C TYR A 150 -3.61 -4.24 -49.00
N GLU A 151 -4.73 -4.95 -49.08
CA GLU A 151 -5.24 -5.61 -50.29
C GLU A 151 -6.58 -4.97 -50.67
N GLU A 152 -6.75 -4.67 -51.95
CA GLU A 152 -7.99 -4.17 -52.52
C GLU A 152 -8.49 -5.13 -53.60
N THR A 153 -9.77 -5.45 -53.55
CA THR A 153 -10.48 -6.34 -54.48
C THR A 153 -11.47 -5.51 -55.32
N PHE A 154 -11.49 -5.73 -56.63
CA PHE A 154 -12.32 -4.98 -57.56
C PHE A 154 -12.69 -5.80 -58.81
N GLU A 155 -13.72 -5.36 -59.53
CA GLU A 155 -14.18 -6.00 -60.77
C GLU A 155 -13.76 -5.14 -61.98
N LYS A 156 -13.36 -5.79 -63.09
CA LYS A 156 -13.07 -5.11 -64.37
C LYS A 156 -14.23 -5.33 -65.33
N MET A 157 -14.82 -4.25 -65.83
CA MET A 157 -15.83 -4.27 -66.91
C MET A 157 -15.21 -4.57 -68.27
#